data_AF-A0A924V8E7-F1
#
_entry.id   AF-A0A924V8E7-F1
#
_cell.length_a   1.000
_cell.length_b   1.000
_cell.length_c   1.000
_cell.angle_alpha   90.00
_cell.angle_beta   90.00
_cell.angle_gamma   90.00
#
_symmetry.space_group_name_H-M   'P 1'
#
loop_
_entity.id
_entity.type
_entity.pdbx_description
1 polymer ?
#
loop_
_entity_poly.entity_id
_entity_poly.type
_entity_poly.pdbx_seq_one_letter_code
_entity_poly.pdbx_strand_id
1 'polypeptide(L)'
;MMKLTLVLTALIALTSCGNTKEETNSNNINTFASTANKTLASCNKKSTADIGLSSTAVQDQMGTQDNNWLKIKMTFLSTKATASGNILKFFKWKMVNGAAYLDQTPISFYTYNISSGVSSTTAVTQITAASVNSSIGYNIYLNDLSGTYQVIKAVVYSSDGAVIAQSDSLIPQFLSNPAQYAINSDGSARSSNLQALHPLNSTNTTSWNEAQFTNYFQAFCF
;
A
#
# COMPACT_ATOMS: atom_id res chain seq x y z
N MET A 1 35.84 46.25 19.29
CA MET A 1 35.47 45.48 18.08
C MET A 1 34.67 44.27 18.53
N MET A 2 33.36 44.32 18.33
CA MET A 2 32.36 43.40 18.88
C MET A 2 31.97 42.40 17.77
N LYS A 3 32.27 41.11 17.97
CA LYS A 3 31.82 40.04 17.05
C LYS A 3 30.50 39.48 17.56
N LEU A 4 29.42 39.89 16.90
CA LEU A 4 28.05 39.45 17.14
C LEU A 4 27.86 38.08 16.47
N THR A 5 27.77 37.01 17.25
CA THR A 5 27.48 35.66 16.75
C THR A 5 25.98 35.51 16.59
N LEU A 6 25.50 35.53 15.34
CA LEU A 6 24.10 35.40 14.96
C LEU A 6 23.69 33.91 15.05
N VAL A 7 22.85 33.56 16.03
CA VAL A 7 22.22 32.23 16.12
C VAL A 7 21.01 32.22 15.19
N LEU A 8 21.13 31.50 14.08
CA LEU A 8 20.08 31.34 13.08
C LEU A 8 19.04 30.33 13.58
N THR A 9 17.93 30.81 14.13
CA THR A 9 16.73 30.00 14.40
C THR A 9 16.13 29.55 13.07
N ALA A 10 16.18 28.25 12.79
CA ALA A 10 15.52 27.64 11.64
C ALA A 10 13.99 27.66 11.84
N LEU A 11 13.32 28.68 11.27
CA LEU A 11 11.89 28.60 10.99
C LEU A 11 11.69 27.56 9.89
N ILE A 12 11.22 26.36 10.27
CA ILE A 12 10.65 25.40 9.31
C ILE A 12 9.31 26.00 8.88
N ALA A 13 9.30 26.70 7.75
CA ALA A 13 8.09 27.18 7.13
C ALA A 13 7.28 25.97 6.62
N LEU A 14 6.24 25.61 7.35
CA LEU A 14 5.13 24.81 6.85
C LEU A 14 4.38 25.65 5.82
N THR A 15 4.78 25.58 4.55
CA THR A 15 3.96 26.12 3.46
C THR A 15 2.77 25.20 3.22
N SER A 16 1.71 25.36 4.03
CA SER A 16 0.38 24.95 3.63
C SER A 16 -0.26 26.09 2.84
N CYS A 17 -0.28 25.98 1.52
CA CYS A 17 -1.21 26.74 0.69
C CYS A 17 -1.94 25.73 -0.20
N GLY A 18 -3.26 25.69 -0.01
CA GLY A 18 -4.16 24.85 -0.78
C GLY A 18 -4.10 25.22 -2.25
N ASN A 19 -3.72 24.24 -3.05
CA ASN A 19 -4.11 24.16 -4.44
C ASN A 19 -5.00 22.94 -4.56
N THR A 20 -6.19 23.11 -5.12
CA THR A 20 -6.98 22.03 -5.71
C THR A 20 -6.05 21.25 -6.61
N LYS A 21 -5.66 20.03 -6.17
CA LYS A 21 -4.69 19.22 -6.90
C LYS A 21 -5.36 18.73 -8.17
N GLU A 22 -4.91 19.27 -9.30
CA GLU A 22 -5.10 18.64 -10.59
C GLU A 22 -4.66 17.18 -10.50
N GLU A 23 -5.54 16.31 -10.95
CA GLU A 23 -5.25 14.90 -11.13
C GLU A 23 -4.23 14.77 -12.26
N THR A 24 -2.96 14.84 -11.90
CA THR A 24 -1.85 14.65 -12.84
C THR A 24 -1.72 13.16 -13.14
N ASN A 25 -1.68 12.82 -14.43
CA ASN A 25 -1.57 11.45 -14.91
C ASN A 25 -0.27 10.80 -14.42
N SER A 26 -0.37 9.60 -13.86
CA SER A 26 0.77 8.76 -13.54
C SER A 26 1.13 7.92 -14.76
N ASN A 27 2.36 8.02 -15.25
CA ASN A 27 2.88 7.08 -16.25
C ASN A 27 3.20 5.70 -15.64
N ASN A 28 3.12 5.55 -14.31
CA ASN A 28 3.40 4.29 -13.61
C ASN A 28 2.10 3.53 -13.31
N ILE A 29 1.26 3.30 -14.32
CA ILE A 29 -0.07 2.68 -14.13
C ILE A 29 0.09 1.30 -13.46
N ASN A 30 -0.86 0.92 -12.59
CA ASN A 30 -0.90 -0.38 -11.92
C ASN A 30 -1.71 -1.43 -12.70
N THR A 31 -1.99 -1.17 -13.98
CA THR A 31 -2.66 -2.11 -14.87
C THR A 31 -1.62 -2.78 -15.77
N PHE A 32 -1.49 -4.09 -15.61
CA PHE A 32 -0.56 -4.91 -16.38
C PHE A 32 -1.33 -5.99 -17.12
N ALA A 33 -0.86 -6.37 -18.31
CA ALA A 33 -1.37 -7.54 -19.01
C ALA A 33 -0.56 -8.77 -18.58
N SER A 34 -1.27 -9.82 -18.14
CA SER A 34 -0.67 -11.15 -17.97
C SER A 34 -0.40 -11.76 -19.35
N THR A 35 0.78 -12.36 -19.52
CA THR A 35 1.15 -13.11 -20.74
C THR A 35 1.88 -14.39 -20.35
N ALA A 36 2.12 -15.29 -21.30
CA ALA A 36 2.85 -16.55 -21.03
C ALA A 36 4.22 -16.34 -20.34
N ASN A 37 4.83 -15.18 -20.52
CA ASN A 37 6.14 -14.82 -19.96
C ASN A 37 6.06 -13.70 -18.90
N LYS A 38 4.86 -13.30 -18.46
CA LYS A 38 4.65 -12.23 -17.48
C LYS A 38 3.47 -12.57 -16.59
N THR A 39 3.74 -13.06 -15.39
CA THR A 39 2.68 -13.37 -14.43
C THR A 39 2.42 -12.20 -13.48
N LEU A 40 1.15 -12.01 -13.13
CA LEU A 40 0.71 -11.02 -12.15
C LEU A 40 0.59 -11.63 -10.75
N ALA A 41 1.03 -10.87 -9.74
CA ALA A 41 0.88 -11.24 -8.35
C ALA A 41 -0.48 -10.76 -7.84
N SER A 42 -1.45 -11.66 -7.72
CA SER A 42 -2.78 -11.34 -7.16
C SER A 42 -2.77 -11.07 -5.66
N CYS A 43 -1.67 -11.37 -4.98
CA CYS A 43 -1.53 -11.23 -3.54
C CYS A 43 -0.17 -10.64 -3.19
N ASN A 44 -0.09 -9.98 -2.04
CA ASN A 44 1.12 -9.37 -1.53
C ASN A 44 1.25 -9.58 -0.02
N LYS A 45 2.46 -9.56 0.48
CA LYS A 45 2.77 -9.51 1.91
C LYS A 45 3.85 -8.48 2.16
N LYS A 46 3.62 -7.62 3.16
CA LYS A 46 4.60 -6.66 3.65
C LYS A 46 4.72 -6.75 5.16
N SER A 47 5.96 -6.69 5.65
CA SER A 47 6.23 -6.56 7.07
C SER A 47 7.26 -5.45 7.30
N THR A 48 7.03 -4.65 8.32
CA THR A 48 8.01 -3.77 8.96
C THR A 48 8.27 -4.28 10.39
N ALA A 49 8.99 -3.51 11.20
CA ALA A 49 9.17 -3.82 12.61
C ALA A 49 7.85 -3.73 13.41
N ASP A 50 6.89 -2.92 12.95
CA ASP A 50 5.68 -2.60 13.71
C ASP A 50 4.38 -3.10 13.06
N ILE A 51 4.40 -3.36 11.74
CA ILE A 51 3.19 -3.70 10.97
C ILE A 51 3.49 -4.85 10.01
N GLY A 52 2.73 -5.93 10.13
CA GLY A 52 2.65 -7.01 9.15
C GLY A 52 1.27 -7.03 8.50
N LEU A 53 1.22 -7.11 7.16
CA LEU A 53 -0.04 -7.24 6.41
C LEU A 53 0.12 -8.15 5.20
N SER A 54 -0.98 -8.81 4.85
CA SER A 54 -1.19 -9.49 3.57
C SER A 54 -2.35 -8.83 2.85
N SER A 55 -2.28 -8.76 1.53
CA SER A 55 -3.34 -8.21 0.70
C SER A 55 -3.63 -9.08 -0.52
N THR A 56 -4.89 -9.10 -0.95
CA THR A 56 -5.40 -9.92 -2.05
C THR A 56 -6.27 -9.05 -2.96
N ALA A 57 -5.99 -9.05 -4.26
CA ALA A 57 -6.83 -8.41 -5.25
C ALA A 57 -8.24 -9.01 -5.22
N VAL A 58 -9.26 -8.17 -5.37
CA VAL A 58 -10.64 -8.63 -5.55
C VAL A 58 -10.87 -8.88 -7.04
N GLN A 59 -11.55 -9.97 -7.34
CA GLN A 59 -11.99 -10.30 -8.69
C GLN A 59 -13.52 -10.25 -8.75
N ASP A 60 -14.06 -9.83 -9.88
CA ASP A 60 -15.47 -9.94 -10.21
C ASP A 60 -15.86 -11.40 -10.51
N GLN A 61 -17.14 -11.62 -10.80
CA GLN A 61 -17.68 -12.96 -11.08
C GLN A 61 -17.13 -13.59 -12.36
N MET A 62 -16.51 -12.80 -13.23
CA MET A 62 -15.87 -13.26 -14.47
C MET A 62 -14.35 -13.49 -14.30
N GLY A 63 -13.83 -13.30 -13.08
CA GLY A 63 -12.40 -13.43 -12.77
C GLY A 63 -11.57 -12.21 -13.15
N THR A 64 -12.21 -11.12 -13.58
CA THR A 64 -11.53 -9.84 -13.88
C THR A 64 -11.25 -9.12 -12.57
N GLN A 65 -10.09 -8.49 -12.45
CA GLN A 65 -9.78 -7.69 -11.28
C GLN A 65 -10.77 -6.52 -11.13
N ASP A 66 -11.29 -6.33 -9.92
CA ASP A 66 -11.96 -5.10 -9.51
C ASP A 66 -10.95 -4.16 -8.85
N ASN A 67 -10.50 -3.15 -9.59
CA ASN A 67 -9.53 -2.16 -9.12
C ASN A 67 -10.07 -1.28 -7.98
N ASN A 68 -11.38 -1.27 -7.73
CA ASN A 68 -11.95 -0.50 -6.63
C ASN A 68 -11.79 -1.17 -5.28
N TRP A 69 -11.44 -2.45 -5.24
CA TRP A 69 -11.46 -3.21 -4.00
C TRP A 69 -10.16 -3.97 -3.75
N LEU A 70 -9.77 -3.97 -2.48
CA LEU A 70 -8.62 -4.72 -2.00
C LEU A 70 -8.97 -5.38 -0.68
N LYS A 71 -8.65 -6.67 -0.54
CA LYS A 71 -8.70 -7.35 0.76
C LYS A 71 -7.38 -7.17 1.48
N ILE A 72 -7.44 -6.83 2.77
CA ILE A 72 -6.26 -6.77 3.65
C ILE A 72 -6.52 -7.62 4.89
N LYS A 73 -5.49 -8.34 5.34
CA LYS A 73 -5.43 -8.98 6.63
C LYS A 73 -4.17 -8.52 7.34
N MET A 74 -4.32 -7.99 8.54
CA MET A 74 -3.18 -7.67 9.39
C MET A 74 -2.64 -8.98 9.95
N THR A 75 -1.36 -9.26 9.70
CA THR A 75 -0.69 -10.46 10.23
C THR A 75 -0.04 -10.19 11.57
N PHE A 76 0.30 -8.93 11.86
CA PHE A 76 0.89 -8.50 13.12
C PHE A 76 0.78 -6.97 13.29
N LEU A 77 0.62 -6.51 14.53
CA LEU A 77 0.89 -5.15 14.97
C LEU A 77 1.73 -5.22 16.25
N SER A 78 2.76 -4.38 16.38
CA SER A 78 3.59 -4.34 17.58
C SER A 78 2.84 -3.83 18.80
N THR A 79 3.38 -4.12 20.00
CA THR A 79 2.84 -3.62 21.27
C THR A 79 2.77 -2.09 21.32
N LYS A 80 3.76 -1.41 20.70
CA LYS A 80 3.77 0.05 20.52
C LYS A 80 2.59 0.49 19.64
N ALA A 81 2.35 -0.21 18.52
CA ALA A 81 1.25 0.10 17.62
C ALA A 81 -0.13 -0.13 18.29
N THR A 82 -0.27 -1.16 19.11
CA THR A 82 -1.52 -1.49 19.81
C THR A 82 -1.71 -0.80 21.16
N ALA A 83 -0.89 0.21 21.48
CA ALA A 83 -1.07 0.99 22.71
C ALA A 83 -2.47 1.64 22.76
N SER A 84 -2.99 1.82 23.98
CA SER A 84 -4.34 2.35 24.19
C SER A 84 -4.53 3.71 23.53
N GLY A 85 -5.65 3.88 22.83
CA GLY A 85 -5.98 5.11 22.10
C GLY A 85 -5.39 5.21 20.69
N ASN A 86 -4.47 4.33 20.30
CA ASN A 86 -3.96 4.31 18.94
C ASN A 86 -5.02 3.84 17.94
N ILE A 87 -4.98 4.41 16.73
CA ILE A 87 -5.91 4.09 15.65
C ILE A 87 -5.16 3.71 14.37
N LEU A 88 -5.65 2.70 13.67
CA LEU A 88 -5.20 2.29 12.35
C LEU A 88 -6.04 2.97 11.27
N LYS A 89 -5.37 3.55 10.26
CA LYS A 89 -5.96 4.13 9.05
C LYS A 89 -5.27 3.56 7.80
N PHE A 90 -5.98 3.58 6.68
CA PHE A 90 -5.44 3.23 5.37
C PHE A 90 -5.47 4.44 4.44
N PHE A 91 -4.45 4.55 3.58
CA PHE A 91 -4.32 5.57 2.53
C PHE A 91 -3.80 4.92 1.26
N LYS A 92 -3.92 5.63 0.14
CA LYS A 92 -3.36 5.21 -1.14
C LYS A 92 -2.44 6.29 -1.67
N TRP A 93 -1.38 5.88 -2.36
CA TRP A 93 -0.51 6.83 -3.04
C TRP A 93 -0.09 6.35 -4.41
N LYS A 94 0.24 7.32 -5.27
CA LYS A 94 0.69 7.09 -6.64
C LYS A 94 1.96 7.87 -6.95
N MET A 95 2.69 7.48 -7.99
CA MET A 95 3.80 8.29 -8.49
C MET A 95 3.29 9.39 -9.43
N VAL A 96 3.74 10.62 -9.25
CA VAL A 96 3.45 11.77 -10.10
C VAL A 96 4.76 12.49 -10.38
N ASN A 97 5.15 12.60 -11.65
CA ASN A 97 6.37 13.30 -12.07
C ASN A 97 7.63 12.87 -11.28
N GLY A 98 7.76 11.57 -11.00
CA GLY A 98 8.89 11.01 -10.27
C GLY A 98 8.83 11.13 -8.74
N ALA A 99 7.79 11.77 -8.18
CA ALA A 99 7.58 11.89 -6.74
C ALA A 99 6.35 11.10 -6.26
N ALA A 100 6.36 10.64 -5.00
CA ALA A 100 5.20 10.01 -4.40
C ALA A 100 4.12 11.06 -4.04
N TYR A 101 2.90 10.83 -4.50
CA TYR A 101 1.72 11.62 -4.21
C TYR A 101 0.80 10.81 -3.30
N LEU A 102 0.66 11.23 -2.04
CA LEU A 102 -0.27 10.64 -1.07
C LEU A 102 -1.64 11.31 -1.16
N ASP A 103 -2.68 10.50 -1.35
CA ASP A 103 -4.06 10.91 -1.10
C ASP A 103 -4.24 11.11 0.41
N GLN A 104 -4.59 12.34 0.81
CA GLN A 104 -4.72 12.71 2.21
C GLN A 104 -6.03 12.21 2.83
N THR A 105 -6.96 11.71 2.01
CA THR A 105 -8.24 11.18 2.45
C THR A 105 -8.05 9.76 2.98
N PRO A 106 -8.35 9.46 4.25
CA PRO A 106 -8.36 8.09 4.74
C PRO A 106 -9.35 7.25 3.96
N ILE A 107 -8.93 6.06 3.54
CA ILE A 107 -9.77 5.14 2.76
C ILE A 107 -10.84 4.53 3.66
N SER A 108 -12.06 4.48 3.14
CA SER A 108 -13.17 3.73 3.77
C SER A 108 -12.99 2.23 3.59
N PHE A 109 -13.30 1.46 4.62
CA PHE A 109 -13.24 0.02 4.59
C PHE A 109 -14.33 -0.63 5.45
N TYR A 110 -14.62 -1.88 5.15
CA TYR A 110 -15.49 -2.75 5.94
C TYR A 110 -14.64 -3.81 6.63
N THR A 111 -14.92 -4.09 7.89
CA THR A 111 -14.36 -5.27 8.55
C THR A 111 -15.17 -6.50 8.17
N TYR A 112 -14.53 -7.67 8.14
CA TYR A 112 -15.24 -8.94 8.02
C TYR A 112 -14.52 -10.03 8.80
N ASN A 113 -15.27 -11.02 9.27
CA ASN A 113 -14.68 -12.20 9.87
C ASN A 113 -14.13 -13.10 8.75
N ILE A 114 -12.83 -13.43 8.80
CA ILE A 114 -12.17 -14.18 7.74
C ILE A 114 -12.73 -15.61 7.62
N SER A 115 -13.05 -16.26 8.75
CA SER A 115 -13.54 -17.64 8.74
C SER A 115 -14.96 -17.78 8.22
N SER A 116 -15.85 -16.84 8.53
CA SER A 116 -17.26 -16.90 8.11
C SER A 116 -17.56 -16.09 6.86
N GLY A 117 -16.65 -15.18 6.45
CA GLY A 117 -16.88 -14.22 5.37
C GLY A 117 -17.89 -13.11 5.71
N VAL A 118 -18.49 -13.13 6.90
CA VAL A 118 -19.53 -12.16 7.30
C VAL A 118 -18.90 -10.78 7.48
N SER A 119 -19.39 -9.83 6.69
CA SER A 119 -18.92 -8.43 6.70
C SER A 119 -19.78 -7.57 7.64
N SER A 120 -19.13 -6.57 8.23
CA SER A 120 -19.83 -5.40 8.80
C SER A 120 -20.63 -4.71 7.69
N THR A 121 -21.79 -4.18 8.06
CA THR A 121 -22.63 -3.35 7.17
C THR A 121 -22.22 -1.89 7.16
N THR A 122 -21.37 -1.47 8.10
CA THR A 122 -20.93 -0.08 8.25
C THR A 122 -19.50 0.09 7.78
N ALA A 123 -19.29 1.03 6.85
CA ALA A 123 -17.97 1.47 6.45
C ALA A 123 -17.36 2.37 7.51
N VAL A 124 -16.06 2.20 7.76
CA VAL A 124 -15.29 3.05 8.67
C VAL A 124 -14.01 3.52 7.97
N THR A 125 -13.41 4.60 8.44
CA THR A 125 -12.13 5.12 7.93
C THR A 125 -10.98 4.90 8.91
N GLN A 126 -11.29 4.41 10.10
CA GLN A 126 -10.33 4.11 11.16
C GLN A 126 -10.87 3.04 12.10
N ILE A 127 -9.96 2.35 12.78
CA ILE A 127 -10.29 1.41 13.85
C ILE A 127 -9.27 1.52 14.98
N THR A 128 -9.66 1.22 16.21
CA THR A 128 -8.71 1.11 17.32
C THR A 128 -7.66 0.04 17.01
N ALA A 129 -6.38 0.39 17.06
CA ALA A 129 -5.30 -0.53 16.71
C ALA A 129 -5.30 -1.79 17.59
N ALA A 130 -5.70 -1.67 18.86
CA ALA A 130 -5.81 -2.78 19.79
C ALA A 130 -6.93 -3.81 19.46
N SER A 131 -7.90 -3.47 18.61
CA SER A 131 -8.95 -4.43 18.19
C SER A 131 -8.56 -5.26 16.96
N VAL A 132 -7.45 -4.89 16.30
CA VAL A 132 -6.89 -5.62 15.16
C VAL A 132 -6.42 -6.99 15.62
N ASN A 133 -6.88 -8.04 14.94
CA ASN A 133 -6.49 -9.41 15.20
C ASN A 133 -6.56 -10.24 13.91
N SER A 134 -5.97 -11.45 13.95
CA SER A 134 -5.83 -12.31 12.77
C SER A 134 -7.14 -12.89 12.22
N SER A 135 -8.25 -12.79 12.96
CA SER A 135 -9.57 -13.29 12.55
C SER A 135 -10.38 -12.26 11.76
N ILE A 136 -9.90 -11.01 11.71
CA ILE A 136 -10.57 -9.91 11.01
C ILE A 136 -9.80 -9.54 9.74
N GLY A 137 -10.54 -9.47 8.64
CA GLY A 137 -10.11 -8.91 7.37
C GLY A 137 -10.74 -7.55 7.12
N TYR A 138 -10.18 -6.82 6.16
CA TYR A 138 -10.59 -5.48 5.77
C TYR A 138 -10.85 -5.46 4.26
N ASN A 139 -12.08 -5.13 3.85
CA ASN A 139 -12.41 -4.83 2.47
C ASN A 139 -12.21 -3.32 2.26
N ILE A 140 -11.11 -2.96 1.62
CA ILE A 140 -10.69 -1.58 1.36
C ILE A 140 -11.36 -1.09 0.08
N TYR A 141 -12.08 0.04 0.15
CA TYR A 141 -12.66 0.69 -1.02
C TYR A 141 -11.69 1.70 -1.62
N LEU A 142 -10.85 1.26 -2.55
CA LEU A 142 -9.87 2.09 -3.23
C LEU A 142 -10.49 3.21 -4.06
N ASN A 143 -11.68 3.02 -4.63
CA ASN A 143 -12.29 3.95 -5.60
C ASN A 143 -11.27 4.39 -6.68
N ASP A 144 -10.78 3.42 -7.45
CA ASP A 144 -9.70 3.58 -8.42
C ASP A 144 -9.97 2.73 -9.66
N LEU A 145 -11.07 3.02 -10.35
CA LEU A 145 -11.52 2.29 -11.54
C LEU A 145 -10.39 2.09 -12.58
N SER A 146 -9.56 3.11 -12.75
CA SER A 146 -8.48 3.13 -13.75
C SER A 146 -7.15 2.54 -13.25
N GLY A 147 -7.06 2.04 -12.01
CA GLY A 147 -5.83 1.45 -11.46
C GLY A 147 -4.65 2.44 -11.41
N THR A 148 -4.93 3.70 -11.08
CA THR A 148 -3.97 4.80 -11.05
C THR A 148 -3.12 4.85 -9.78
N TYR A 149 -3.53 4.16 -8.71
CA TYR A 149 -2.78 4.06 -7.47
C TYR A 149 -1.98 2.76 -7.44
N GLN A 150 -0.72 2.85 -7.02
CA GLN A 150 0.19 1.70 -7.00
C GLN A 150 0.36 1.11 -5.60
N VAL A 151 0.09 1.90 -4.54
CA VAL A 151 0.47 1.55 -3.17
C VAL A 151 -0.65 1.81 -2.19
N ILE A 152 -0.87 0.84 -1.31
CA ILE A 152 -1.64 0.99 -0.09
C ILE A 152 -0.68 1.26 1.07
N LYS A 153 -1.05 2.25 1.89
CA LYS A 153 -0.32 2.67 3.07
C LYS A 153 -1.18 2.42 4.30
N ALA A 154 -0.70 1.60 5.23
CA ALA A 154 -1.25 1.45 6.56
C ALA A 154 -0.51 2.39 7.52
N VAL A 155 -1.24 3.17 8.32
CA VAL A 155 -0.65 4.08 9.32
C VAL A 155 -1.35 3.91 10.65
N VAL A 156 -0.57 3.76 11.70
CA VAL A 156 -1.05 3.81 13.08
C VAL A 156 -0.70 5.16 13.67
N TYR A 157 -1.72 5.87 14.14
CA TYR A 157 -1.58 7.14 14.84
C TYR A 157 -1.84 6.97 16.32
N SER A 158 -1.16 7.75 17.15
CA SER A 158 -1.54 7.94 18.55
C SER A 158 -2.74 8.86 18.70
N SER A 159 -3.27 8.96 19.91
CA SER A 159 -4.43 9.80 20.25
C SER A 159 -4.20 11.29 20.02
N ASP A 160 -2.95 11.75 20.05
CA ASP A 160 -2.53 13.12 19.73
C ASP A 160 -2.27 13.35 18.22
N GLY A 161 -2.44 12.32 17.40
CA GLY A 161 -2.27 12.39 15.94
C GLY A 161 -0.83 12.18 15.45
N ALA A 162 0.13 11.82 16.32
CA ALA A 162 1.48 11.49 15.87
C ALA A 162 1.52 10.10 15.18
N VAL A 163 2.41 9.94 14.18
CA VAL A 163 2.61 8.65 13.51
C VAL A 163 3.44 7.74 14.40
N ILE A 164 2.85 6.61 14.79
CA ILE A 164 3.49 5.59 15.65
C ILE A 164 4.18 4.52 14.80
N ALA A 165 3.51 4.08 13.74
CA ALA A 165 3.97 3.06 12.82
C ALA A 165 3.35 3.25 11.44
N GLN A 166 4.05 2.82 10.40
CA GLN A 166 3.51 2.84 9.04
C GLN A 166 4.11 1.71 8.18
N SER A 167 3.38 1.31 7.14
CA SER A 167 3.82 0.32 6.17
C SER A 167 3.23 0.63 4.80
N ASP A 168 4.08 0.56 3.78
CA ASP A 168 3.73 0.77 2.39
C ASP A 168 3.85 -0.56 1.65
N SER A 169 2.79 -0.95 0.94
CA SER A 169 2.70 -2.20 0.21
C SER A 169 2.14 -1.96 -1.19
N LEU A 170 2.77 -2.56 -2.21
CA LEU A 170 2.18 -2.55 -3.55
C LEU A 170 0.76 -3.10 -3.51
N ILE A 171 -0.17 -2.41 -4.17
CA ILE A 171 -1.52 -2.92 -4.42
C ILE A 171 -1.35 -4.09 -5.42
N PRO A 172 -1.82 -5.31 -5.07
CA PRO A 172 -1.71 -6.48 -5.93
C PRO A 172 -2.24 -6.27 -7.36
N GLN A 173 -1.80 -7.19 -8.23
CA GLN A 173 -1.83 -7.20 -9.70
C GLN A 173 -0.67 -6.42 -10.34
N PHE A 174 0.48 -6.41 -9.66
CA PHE A 174 1.77 -6.05 -10.22
C PHE A 174 2.48 -7.27 -10.83
N LEU A 175 3.45 -7.05 -11.72
CA LEU A 175 4.29 -8.12 -12.28
C LEU A 175 5.08 -8.83 -11.17
N SER A 176 4.93 -10.15 -11.05
CA SER A 176 5.53 -10.95 -9.98
C SER A 176 7.06 -11.01 -10.06
N ASN A 177 7.64 -10.86 -11.25
CA ASN A 177 9.08 -10.85 -11.46
C ASN A 177 9.62 -9.41 -11.25
N PRO A 178 10.53 -9.17 -10.30
CA PRO A 178 11.05 -7.82 -10.02
C PRO A 178 11.73 -7.18 -11.23
N ALA A 179 12.42 -7.96 -12.06
CA ALA A 179 13.09 -7.44 -13.26
C ALA A 179 12.09 -6.96 -14.32
N GLN A 180 10.94 -7.64 -14.43
CA GLN A 180 9.87 -7.22 -15.32
C GLN A 180 9.09 -6.04 -14.74
N TYR A 181 8.86 -6.04 -13.42
CA TYR A 181 8.22 -4.94 -12.71
C TYR A 181 9.02 -3.64 -12.76
N ALA A 182 10.33 -3.70 -12.95
CA ALA A 182 11.18 -2.53 -13.09
C ALA A 182 10.91 -1.69 -14.35
N ILE A 183 10.04 -2.17 -15.26
CA ILE A 183 9.72 -1.54 -16.55
C ILE A 183 8.21 -1.25 -16.63
N ASN A 184 7.85 -0.05 -17.06
CA ASN A 184 6.47 0.36 -17.33
C ASN A 184 5.95 -0.29 -18.62
N SER A 185 4.63 -0.20 -18.86
CA SER A 185 4.00 -0.75 -20.06
C SER A 185 4.50 -0.10 -21.36
N ASP A 186 4.96 1.15 -21.30
CA ASP A 186 5.56 1.90 -22.42
C ASP A 186 7.07 1.59 -22.62
N GLY A 187 7.66 0.71 -21.81
CA GLY A 187 9.08 0.36 -21.86
C GLY A 187 10.00 1.29 -21.08
N SER A 188 9.48 2.37 -20.49
CA SER A 188 10.27 3.26 -19.64
C SER A 188 10.63 2.60 -18.30
N ALA A 189 11.70 3.08 -17.66
CA ALA A 189 12.05 2.62 -16.31
C ALA A 189 10.95 3.02 -15.31
N ARG A 190 10.46 2.05 -14.53
CA ARG A 190 9.54 2.28 -13.42
C ARG A 190 10.27 3.03 -12.30
N SER A 191 9.56 3.87 -11.54
CA SER A 191 10.18 4.59 -10.42
C SER A 191 10.92 3.66 -9.44
N SER A 192 12.13 4.04 -9.02
CA SER A 192 12.91 3.32 -8.00
C SER A 192 12.16 3.15 -6.68
N ASN A 193 11.30 4.11 -6.31
CA ASN A 193 10.44 4.02 -5.12
C ASN A 193 9.48 2.83 -5.21
N LEU A 194 8.91 2.58 -6.40
CA LEU A 194 8.02 1.44 -6.62
C LEU A 194 8.82 0.13 -6.69
N GLN A 195 9.96 0.12 -7.37
CA GLN A 195 10.84 -1.04 -7.44
C GLN A 195 11.27 -1.51 -6.03
N ALA A 196 11.63 -0.57 -5.15
CA ALA A 196 12.02 -0.86 -3.78
C ALA A 196 10.90 -1.47 -2.92
N LEU A 197 9.64 -1.31 -3.32
CA LEU A 197 8.49 -1.91 -2.66
C LEU A 197 8.16 -3.32 -3.16
N HIS A 198 8.79 -3.78 -4.26
CA HIS A 198 8.56 -5.11 -4.77
C HIS A 198 8.98 -6.16 -3.71
N PRO A 199 8.15 -7.15 -3.37
CA PRO A 199 8.44 -8.11 -2.29
C PRO A 199 9.70 -8.95 -2.52
N LEU A 200 10.13 -9.07 -3.76
CA LEU A 200 11.34 -9.79 -4.18
C LEU A 200 12.50 -8.85 -4.55
N ASN A 201 12.45 -7.55 -4.23
CA ASN A 201 13.49 -6.57 -4.63
C ASN A 201 14.90 -6.94 -4.15
N SER A 202 15.01 -7.64 -3.00
CA SER A 202 16.29 -8.10 -2.45
C SER A 202 16.51 -9.61 -2.60
N THR A 203 15.65 -10.31 -3.34
CA THR A 203 15.72 -11.76 -3.52
C THR A 203 16.38 -12.06 -4.85
N ASN A 204 17.37 -12.95 -4.86
CA ASN A 204 17.92 -13.45 -6.12
C ASN A 204 16.92 -14.42 -6.77
N THR A 205 16.25 -13.95 -7.82
CA THR A 205 15.24 -14.72 -8.58
C THR A 205 15.70 -15.03 -10.00
N THR A 206 17.00 -14.94 -10.32
CA THR A 206 17.51 -15.12 -11.70
C THR A 206 17.20 -16.50 -12.28
N SER A 207 17.11 -17.54 -11.44
CA SER A 207 16.78 -18.90 -11.85
C SER A 207 15.29 -19.24 -11.76
N TRP A 208 14.43 -18.29 -11.38
CA TRP A 208 13.01 -18.54 -11.17
C TRP A 208 12.25 -18.50 -12.49
N ASN A 209 11.34 -19.46 -12.68
CA ASN A 209 10.34 -19.44 -13.73
C ASN A 209 9.00 -18.84 -13.26
N GLU A 210 8.08 -18.62 -14.19
CA GLU A 210 6.75 -18.03 -13.92
C GLU A 210 5.93 -18.82 -12.88
N ALA A 211 6.04 -20.15 -12.86
CA ALA A 211 5.35 -20.97 -11.87
C ALA A 211 5.89 -20.76 -10.45
N GLN A 212 7.20 -20.57 -10.29
CA GLN A 212 7.82 -20.26 -9.00
C GLN A 212 7.38 -18.88 -8.49
N PHE A 213 7.34 -17.87 -9.36
CA PHE A 213 6.79 -16.56 -9.02
C PHE A 213 5.33 -16.66 -8.58
N THR A 214 4.51 -17.39 -9.33
CA THR A 214 3.09 -17.62 -9.02
C THR A 214 2.93 -18.27 -7.64
N ASN A 215 3.63 -19.38 -7.40
CA ASN A 215 3.54 -20.13 -6.14
C ASN A 215 3.98 -19.27 -4.94
N TYR A 216 5.02 -18.44 -5.11
CA TYR A 216 5.49 -17.55 -4.06
C TYR A 216 4.40 -16.57 -3.61
N PHE A 217 3.72 -15.90 -4.54
CA PHE A 217 2.67 -14.93 -4.20
C PHE A 217 1.36 -15.59 -3.78
N GLN A 218 1.01 -16.75 -4.34
CA GLN A 218 -0.18 -17.50 -3.96
C GLN A 218 -0.16 -17.91 -2.48
N ALA A 219 1.02 -18.16 -1.91
CA ALA A 219 1.18 -18.47 -0.49
C ALA A 219 0.75 -17.32 0.45
N PHE A 220 0.53 -16.10 -0.08
CA PHE A 220 0.08 -14.95 0.69
C PHE A 220 -1.42 -14.63 0.52
N CYS A 221 -2.09 -15.31 -0.40
CA CYS A 221 -3.53 -15.17 -0.60
C CYS A 221 -4.30 -15.72 0.60
N PHE A 222 -5.49 -15.18 0.84
CA PHE A 222 -6.39 -15.55 1.93
C PHE A 222 -7.84 -15.15 1.60
#